data_AF-A0A939W719-F1
#
_entry.id   AF-A0A939W719-F1
#
_cell.length_a   1.000
_cell.length_b   1.000
_cell.length_c   1.000
_cell.angle_alpha   90.00
_cell.angle_beta   90.00
_cell.angle_gamma   90.00
#
_symmetry.space_group_name_H-M   'P 1'
#
loop_
_entity.id
_entity.type
_entity.pdbx_description
1 polymer ?
#
loop_
_entity_poly.entity_id
_entity_poly.type
_entity_poly.pdbx_seq_one_letter_code
_entity_poly.pdbx_strand_id
1 'polypeptide(L)'
;MKRRTALLMVVVLTVLLFGCGKQEPKKGPYEVRFEMNGGTRVSGSLHQEVEHGEAAVAPKLEREGYEFDGWDGKFDEITEDTVIKAKWKKTVVVTFDLNGGELVSGAAKATLTAGQKPVAPGVKMEGYTFLGWEPAISEVDEDTVYKAKWERTVLTPDGIYEKLSASMVEIHTFDKNGQGLGLGSGFFIDENGTVLTNFHVMEGACSAEIITYHDERFQVSAIEGFSKDIDLCVVKTDAGKTVAAALFDGDVKTGESVYTIGSSIGLTGTFSDGIVSTASRVDNDVEYIQITAPISKGNSGGPLVNRYGEVIGVNTFQYTDGQNLNFAVSIKELAKIDRSVSTDIKKFGEDTGKGSGTGAKGTVVQTGDEGEFVYQFAAYIEQEPNDS
;
A
#
# COMPACT_ATOMS: atom_id res chain seq x y z
N MET A 1 -14.80 -119.71 -14.74
CA MET A 1 -15.92 -120.65 -14.48
C MET A 1 -16.63 -120.14 -13.23
N LYS A 2 -17.93 -119.83 -13.16
CA LYS A 2 -19.14 -120.23 -13.89
C LYS A 2 -20.06 -119.02 -14.11
N ARG A 3 -20.76 -119.05 -15.26
CA ARG A 3 -21.93 -118.23 -15.58
C ARG A 3 -23.18 -118.75 -14.85
N ARG A 4 -24.24 -117.91 -14.91
CA ARG A 4 -25.71 -118.19 -14.87
C ARG A 4 -26.39 -117.80 -13.56
N THR A 5 -27.57 -117.17 -13.48
CA THR A 5 -28.53 -116.55 -14.45
C THR A 5 -29.50 -115.72 -13.58
N ALA A 6 -30.06 -114.65 -14.15
CA ALA A 6 -30.95 -113.68 -13.53
C ALA A 6 -32.30 -114.24 -13.01
N LEU A 7 -32.88 -113.55 -12.01
CA LEU A 7 -34.33 -113.53 -11.77
C LEU A 7 -34.79 -112.07 -11.63
N LEU A 8 -35.75 -111.72 -12.50
CA LEU A 8 -36.41 -110.44 -12.64
C LEU A 8 -37.44 -110.26 -11.50
N MET A 9 -37.37 -109.16 -10.75
CA MET A 9 -38.47 -108.73 -9.88
C MET A 9 -38.67 -107.21 -10.03
N VAL A 10 -39.84 -106.85 -10.57
CA VAL A 10 -40.32 -105.49 -10.74
C VAL A 10 -40.82 -104.97 -9.39
N VAL A 11 -40.30 -103.85 -8.90
CA VAL A 11 -40.95 -103.05 -7.82
C VAL A 11 -40.76 -101.55 -8.07
N VAL A 12 -41.88 -100.94 -8.45
CA VAL A 12 -42.37 -99.56 -8.25
C VAL A 12 -41.35 -98.45 -7.93
N LEU A 13 -41.18 -97.59 -8.94
CA LEU A 13 -40.58 -96.26 -8.88
C LEU A 13 -41.38 -95.35 -7.93
N THR A 14 -40.80 -94.96 -6.80
CA THR A 14 -41.29 -93.82 -6.01
C THR A 14 -40.26 -92.71 -6.18
N VAL A 15 -40.56 -91.74 -7.03
CA VAL A 15 -39.76 -90.51 -7.18
C VAL A 15 -39.95 -89.69 -5.91
N LEU A 16 -39.01 -89.82 -4.97
CA LEU A 16 -38.83 -88.84 -3.90
C LEU A 16 -38.30 -87.56 -4.55
N LEU A 17 -39.22 -86.68 -4.92
CA LEU A 17 -38.94 -85.27 -5.18
C LEU A 17 -38.33 -84.70 -3.89
N PHE A 18 -37.00 -84.64 -3.83
CA PHE A 18 -36.32 -83.71 -2.94
C PHE A 18 -36.73 -82.30 -3.39
N GLY A 19 -37.80 -81.80 -2.76
CA GLY A 19 -38.13 -80.39 -2.80
C GLY A 19 -36.92 -79.63 -2.26
N CYS A 20 -36.17 -79.03 -3.17
CA CYS A 20 -35.25 -77.95 -2.88
C CYS A 20 -36.10 -76.83 -2.27
N GLY A 21 -36.22 -76.82 -0.94
CA GLY A 21 -36.89 -75.76 -0.23
C GLY A 21 -36.13 -74.48 -0.54
N LYS A 22 -36.70 -73.64 -1.41
CA LYS A 22 -36.34 -72.23 -1.43
C LYS A 22 -36.63 -71.74 -0.02
N GLN A 23 -35.57 -71.42 0.75
CA GLN A 23 -35.75 -70.66 1.98
C GLN A 23 -36.55 -69.41 1.61
N GLU A 24 -37.73 -69.23 2.21
CA GLU A 24 -38.39 -67.92 2.16
C GLU A 24 -37.42 -66.89 2.75
N PRO A 25 -37.20 -65.74 2.10
CA PRO A 25 -36.37 -64.69 2.67
C PRO A 25 -36.95 -64.29 4.04
N LYS A 26 -36.07 -64.10 5.02
CA LYS A 26 -36.40 -63.76 6.41
C LYS A 26 -37.21 -62.44 6.44
N LYS A 27 -38.54 -62.51 6.50
CA LYS A 27 -39.43 -61.34 6.63
C LYS A 27 -39.48 -60.80 8.06
N GLY A 28 -38.32 -60.50 8.65
CA GLY A 28 -38.18 -59.85 9.96
C GLY A 28 -37.22 -58.67 9.86
N PRO A 29 -36.95 -57.95 10.96
CA PRO A 29 -36.01 -56.84 10.92
C PRO A 29 -34.62 -57.32 10.48
N TYR A 30 -34.01 -56.55 9.59
CA TYR A 30 -32.64 -56.72 9.12
C TYR A 30 -31.71 -55.82 9.92
N GLU A 31 -30.50 -56.31 10.15
CA GLU A 31 -29.45 -55.56 10.83
C GLU A 31 -28.76 -54.62 9.85
N VAL A 32 -28.79 -53.32 10.15
CA VAL A 32 -28.02 -52.30 9.43
C VAL A 32 -26.93 -51.75 10.32
N ARG A 33 -25.67 -51.91 9.91
CA ARG A 33 -24.50 -51.40 10.63
C ARG A 33 -23.79 -50.31 9.84
N PHE A 34 -23.68 -49.14 10.43
CA PHE A 34 -22.89 -48.02 9.91
C PHE A 34 -21.46 -48.06 10.46
N GLU A 35 -20.47 -48.26 9.59
CA GLU A 35 -19.06 -48.24 9.95
C GLU A 35 -18.44 -46.85 9.69
N MET A 36 -17.83 -46.27 10.73
CA MET A 36 -17.34 -44.88 10.69
C MET A 36 -16.05 -44.71 9.86
N ASN A 37 -15.36 -45.81 9.53
CA ASN A 37 -14.15 -45.83 8.69
C ASN A 37 -13.10 -44.76 9.10
N GLY A 38 -12.77 -44.71 10.39
CA GLY A 38 -11.81 -43.76 10.97
C GLY A 38 -12.39 -42.43 11.44
N GLY A 39 -13.69 -42.18 11.28
CA GLY A 39 -14.39 -41.03 11.88
C GLY A 39 -14.91 -41.29 13.30
N THR A 40 -15.47 -40.23 13.89
CA THR A 40 -16.11 -40.20 15.20
C THR A 40 -17.60 -39.92 15.06
N ARG A 41 -18.42 -40.53 15.92
CA ARG A 41 -19.87 -40.30 15.94
C ARG A 41 -20.21 -39.02 16.71
N VAL A 42 -20.97 -38.14 16.05
CA VAL A 42 -21.56 -36.94 16.66
C VAL A 42 -22.95 -37.25 17.23
N SER A 43 -23.81 -37.91 16.43
CA SER A 43 -25.17 -38.29 16.85
C SER A 43 -25.75 -39.44 16.02
N GLY A 44 -26.90 -39.99 16.43
CA GLY A 44 -27.57 -41.11 15.76
C GLY A 44 -27.07 -42.50 16.18
N SER A 45 -27.70 -43.55 15.67
CA SER A 45 -27.32 -44.95 15.96
C SER A 45 -26.46 -45.55 14.85
N LEU A 46 -25.37 -46.23 15.25
CA LEU A 46 -24.50 -46.98 14.32
C LEU A 46 -25.02 -48.39 14.02
N HIS A 47 -25.97 -48.87 14.80
CA HIS A 47 -26.58 -50.19 14.64
C HIS A 47 -28.10 -50.05 14.78
N GLN A 48 -28.82 -50.56 13.79
CA GLN A 48 -30.26 -50.40 13.65
C GLN A 48 -30.89 -51.73 13.22
N GLU A 49 -32.08 -52.00 13.75
CA GLU A 49 -32.97 -53.05 13.24
C GLU A 49 -34.02 -52.36 12.37
N VAL A 50 -34.06 -52.72 11.08
CA VAL A 50 -34.92 -52.07 10.07
C VAL A 50 -35.82 -53.11 9.44
N GLU A 51 -37.13 -52.85 9.41
CA GLU A 51 -38.10 -53.75 8.78
C GLU A 51 -37.86 -53.86 7.27
N HIS A 52 -38.27 -54.99 6.69
CA HIS A 52 -38.10 -55.24 5.25
C HIS A 52 -38.74 -54.14 4.39
N GLY A 53 -37.96 -53.52 3.53
CA GLY A 53 -38.39 -52.45 2.61
C GLY A 53 -38.37 -51.05 3.22
N GLU A 54 -38.08 -50.91 4.52
CA GLU A 54 -37.97 -49.61 5.18
C GLU A 54 -36.55 -49.01 5.03
N ALA A 55 -36.43 -47.70 5.28
CA ALA A 55 -35.17 -46.97 5.23
C ALA A 55 -34.45 -46.95 6.58
N ALA A 56 -33.12 -47.09 6.57
CA ALA A 56 -32.29 -46.84 7.73
C ALA A 56 -32.02 -45.33 7.90
N VAL A 57 -31.75 -44.86 9.12
CA VAL A 57 -31.48 -43.44 9.38
C VAL A 57 -29.97 -43.23 9.56
N ALA A 58 -29.32 -42.52 8.63
CA ALA A 58 -27.89 -42.30 8.70
C ALA A 58 -27.46 -41.54 9.99
N PRO A 59 -26.43 -42.00 10.72
CA PRO A 59 -25.85 -41.27 11.84
C PRO A 59 -25.05 -40.06 11.36
N LYS A 60 -24.88 -39.07 12.23
CA LYS A 60 -23.99 -37.92 11.96
C LYS A 60 -22.57 -38.25 12.42
N LEU A 61 -21.63 -38.19 11.50
CA LEU A 61 -20.20 -38.44 11.75
C LEU A 61 -19.37 -37.18 11.49
N GLU A 62 -18.18 -37.14 12.09
CA GLU A 62 -17.13 -36.17 11.81
C GLU A 62 -15.76 -36.86 11.80
N ARG A 63 -14.78 -36.26 11.13
CA ARG A 63 -13.41 -36.75 11.11
C ARG A 63 -12.46 -35.57 10.91
N GLU A 64 -11.54 -35.37 11.84
CA GLU A 64 -10.57 -34.28 11.77
C GLU A 64 -9.72 -34.39 10.49
N GLY A 65 -9.63 -33.30 9.72
CA GLY A 65 -8.91 -33.27 8.44
C GLY A 65 -9.62 -33.98 7.28
N TYR A 66 -10.92 -34.27 7.40
CA TYR A 66 -11.71 -34.86 6.32
C TYR A 66 -13.13 -34.28 6.23
N GLU A 67 -13.66 -34.23 5.00
CA GLU A 67 -15.04 -33.95 4.67
C GLU A 67 -15.79 -35.28 4.46
N PHE A 68 -17.02 -35.36 4.94
CA PHE A 68 -17.86 -36.54 4.75
C PHE A 68 -18.34 -36.63 3.29
N ASP A 69 -17.98 -37.71 2.59
CA ASP A 69 -18.28 -37.93 1.17
C ASP A 69 -19.44 -38.91 0.96
N GLY A 70 -20.28 -39.08 1.98
CA GLY A 70 -21.42 -39.98 1.95
C GLY A 70 -21.09 -41.41 2.38
N TRP A 71 -21.97 -42.33 1.99
CA TRP A 71 -21.91 -43.73 2.36
C TRP A 71 -21.61 -44.60 1.14
N ASP A 72 -21.03 -45.79 1.34
CA ASP A 72 -20.68 -46.72 0.25
C ASP A 72 -21.82 -47.61 -0.24
N GLY A 73 -22.96 -47.62 0.45
CA GLY A 73 -24.16 -48.36 0.10
C GLY A 73 -25.43 -47.53 0.21
N LYS A 74 -26.52 -48.05 -0.36
CA LYS A 74 -27.87 -47.48 -0.22
C LYS A 74 -28.50 -47.98 1.08
N PHE A 75 -29.35 -47.14 1.67
CA PHE A 75 -30.10 -47.49 2.88
C PHE A 75 -31.55 -46.99 2.85
N ASP A 76 -32.06 -46.61 1.68
CA ASP A 76 -33.43 -46.14 1.52
C ASP A 76 -34.45 -47.30 1.50
N GLU A 77 -34.00 -48.52 1.24
CA GLU A 77 -34.82 -49.74 1.20
C GLU A 77 -33.97 -50.95 1.64
N ILE A 78 -34.22 -51.46 2.84
CA ILE A 78 -33.43 -52.57 3.42
C ILE A 78 -34.11 -53.91 3.15
N THR A 79 -33.42 -54.81 2.45
CA THR A 79 -33.95 -56.14 2.10
C THR A 79 -33.07 -57.29 2.60
N GLU A 80 -31.91 -57.00 3.16
CA GLU A 80 -30.97 -57.94 3.78
C GLU A 80 -30.08 -57.24 4.81
N ASP A 81 -29.42 -58.01 5.69
CA ASP A 81 -28.46 -57.48 6.65
C ASP A 81 -27.32 -56.77 5.90
N THR A 82 -27.06 -55.50 6.22
CA THR A 82 -26.19 -54.64 5.43
C THR A 82 -25.18 -53.88 6.30
N VAL A 83 -23.93 -53.83 5.85
CA VAL A 83 -22.89 -52.97 6.44
C VAL A 83 -22.58 -51.84 5.47
N ILE A 84 -22.69 -50.60 5.96
CA ILE A 84 -22.54 -49.38 5.18
C ILE A 84 -21.41 -48.55 5.77
N LYS A 85 -20.41 -48.24 4.96
CA LYS A 85 -19.17 -47.58 5.39
C LYS A 85 -19.13 -46.12 4.97
N ALA A 86 -18.68 -45.28 5.89
CA ALA A 86 -18.46 -43.87 5.62
C ALA A 86 -17.33 -43.68 4.59
N LYS A 87 -17.57 -42.79 3.63
CA LYS A 87 -16.57 -42.27 2.69
C LYS A 87 -16.10 -40.90 3.15
N TRP A 88 -14.82 -40.63 2.96
CA TRP A 88 -14.17 -39.41 3.44
C TRP A 88 -13.27 -38.82 2.34
N LYS A 89 -13.31 -37.51 2.18
CA LYS A 89 -12.40 -36.74 1.34
C LYS A 89 -11.44 -35.96 2.24
N LYS A 90 -10.13 -36.04 2.00
CA LYS A 90 -9.14 -35.31 2.79
C LYS A 90 -9.39 -33.81 2.65
N THR A 91 -9.39 -33.07 3.75
CA THR A 91 -9.40 -31.60 3.73
C THR A 91 -8.01 -31.04 3.96
N VAL A 92 -7.79 -29.84 3.42
CA VAL A 92 -6.54 -29.09 3.47
C VAL A 92 -6.85 -27.63 3.80
N VAL A 93 -5.89 -26.97 4.42
CA VAL A 93 -6.01 -25.57 4.84
C VAL A 93 -5.16 -24.69 3.94
N VAL A 94 -5.80 -23.73 3.29
CA VAL A 94 -5.14 -22.69 2.51
C VAL A 94 -5.10 -21.40 3.32
N THR A 95 -3.93 -20.78 3.40
CA THR A 95 -3.73 -19.46 4.02
C THR A 95 -3.18 -18.47 2.99
N PHE A 96 -3.76 -17.28 2.97
CA PHE A 96 -3.32 -16.14 2.16
C PHE A 96 -2.63 -15.13 3.09
N ASP A 97 -1.30 -15.12 3.05
CA ASP A 97 -0.46 -14.13 3.71
C ASP A 97 -0.46 -12.84 2.88
N LEU A 98 -1.08 -11.78 3.41
CA LEU A 98 -1.29 -10.53 2.70
C LEU A 98 0.00 -9.70 2.56
N ASN A 99 1.08 -10.10 3.25
CA ASN A 99 2.40 -9.47 3.16
C ASN A 99 2.34 -7.93 3.30
N GLY A 100 1.67 -7.45 4.35
CA GLY A 100 1.47 -6.03 4.64
C GLY A 100 0.20 -5.39 4.03
N GLY A 101 -0.45 -6.05 3.08
CA GLY A 101 -1.70 -5.57 2.49
C GLY A 101 -2.94 -5.80 3.36
N GLU A 102 -4.06 -5.20 2.92
CA GLU A 102 -5.37 -5.30 3.54
C GLU A 102 -6.33 -6.16 2.73
N LEU A 103 -7.23 -6.86 3.42
CA LEU A 103 -8.30 -7.64 2.82
C LEU A 103 -9.42 -6.72 2.32
N VAL A 104 -9.78 -6.83 1.05
CA VAL A 104 -10.92 -6.11 0.43
C VAL A 104 -12.15 -7.02 0.36
N SER A 105 -11.94 -8.30 0.06
CA SER A 105 -13.02 -9.28 -0.07
C SER A 105 -12.50 -10.71 0.09
N GLY A 106 -13.41 -11.65 0.35
CA GLY A 106 -13.06 -13.06 0.57
C GLY A 106 -12.53 -13.34 1.97
N ALA A 107 -11.69 -14.36 2.12
CA ALA A 107 -11.11 -14.76 3.39
C ALA A 107 -9.62 -15.06 3.24
N ALA A 108 -8.82 -14.68 4.24
CA ALA A 108 -7.39 -14.97 4.28
C ALA A 108 -7.08 -16.44 4.64
N LYS A 109 -8.09 -17.22 5.00
CA LYS A 109 -7.93 -18.65 5.34
C LYS A 109 -9.18 -19.41 4.93
N ALA A 110 -9.00 -20.58 4.32
CA ALA A 110 -10.08 -21.46 3.90
C ALA A 110 -9.71 -22.93 4.10
N THR A 111 -10.71 -23.76 4.41
CA THR A 111 -10.58 -25.22 4.40
C THR A 111 -11.25 -25.76 3.15
N LEU A 112 -10.52 -26.57 2.37
CA LEU A 112 -10.95 -27.13 1.10
C LEU A 112 -10.80 -28.64 1.11
N THR A 113 -11.47 -29.33 0.20
CA THR A 113 -11.16 -30.72 -0.09
C THR A 113 -9.93 -30.79 -1.00
N ALA A 114 -9.03 -31.76 -0.74
CA ALA A 114 -7.83 -32.00 -1.54
C ALA A 114 -8.16 -32.16 -3.04
N GLY A 115 -7.34 -31.55 -3.90
CA GLY A 115 -7.55 -31.43 -5.34
C GLY A 115 -8.42 -30.22 -5.75
N GLN A 116 -8.96 -29.44 -4.81
CA GLN A 116 -9.68 -28.21 -5.15
C GLN A 116 -8.74 -27.03 -5.32
N LYS A 117 -9.08 -26.13 -6.26
CA LYS A 117 -8.40 -24.84 -6.42
C LYS A 117 -9.01 -23.80 -5.47
N PRO A 118 -8.20 -23.07 -4.66
CA PRO A 118 -8.71 -22.05 -3.77
C PRO A 118 -9.18 -20.81 -4.55
N VAL A 119 -10.17 -20.11 -3.98
CA VAL A 119 -10.61 -18.80 -4.46
C VAL A 119 -9.77 -17.73 -3.76
N ALA A 120 -9.04 -16.95 -4.55
CA ALA A 120 -8.19 -15.88 -4.05
C ALA A 120 -9.01 -14.76 -3.41
N PRO A 121 -8.60 -14.20 -2.26
CA PRO A 121 -9.22 -12.99 -1.74
C PRO A 121 -8.82 -11.76 -2.56
N GLY A 122 -9.68 -10.74 -2.53
CA GLY A 122 -9.33 -9.41 -3.01
C GLY A 122 -8.47 -8.69 -1.97
N VAL A 123 -7.39 -8.05 -2.41
CA VAL A 123 -6.43 -7.36 -1.55
C VAL A 123 -6.07 -5.99 -2.09
N LYS A 124 -5.67 -5.08 -1.20
CA LYS A 124 -5.13 -3.76 -1.56
C LYS A 124 -3.99 -3.38 -0.62
N MET A 125 -3.08 -2.52 -1.09
CA MET A 125 -2.08 -1.88 -0.26
C MET A 125 -1.82 -0.49 -0.81
N GLU A 126 -1.98 0.54 0.02
CA GLU A 126 -1.85 1.93 -0.42
C GLU A 126 -0.44 2.21 -0.97
N GLY A 127 -0.35 2.80 -2.16
CA GLY A 127 0.92 3.04 -2.84
C GLY A 127 1.55 1.82 -3.53
N TYR A 128 0.85 0.66 -3.57
CA TYR A 128 1.35 -0.57 -4.20
C TYR A 128 0.34 -1.22 -5.15
N THR A 129 0.88 -1.85 -6.18
CA THR A 129 0.16 -2.65 -7.17
C THR A 129 0.29 -4.12 -6.80
N PHE A 130 -0.85 -4.81 -6.76
CA PHE A 130 -0.90 -6.25 -6.52
C PHE A 130 -0.45 -7.01 -7.77
N LEU A 131 0.64 -7.78 -7.65
CA LEU A 131 1.18 -8.58 -8.77
C LEU A 131 0.63 -10.00 -8.82
N GLY A 132 -0.04 -10.46 -7.76
CA GLY A 132 -0.55 -11.82 -7.64
C GLY A 132 -0.04 -12.55 -6.41
N TRP A 133 -0.25 -13.86 -6.38
CA TRP A 133 0.10 -14.74 -5.27
C TRP A 133 1.32 -15.60 -5.59
N GLU A 134 2.13 -15.91 -4.58
CA GLU A 134 3.25 -16.85 -4.65
C GLU A 134 3.08 -18.02 -3.66
N PRO A 135 3.11 -19.27 -4.13
CA PRO A 135 3.17 -19.68 -5.54
C PRO A 135 1.91 -19.27 -6.33
N ALA A 136 1.93 -19.39 -7.66
CA ALA A 136 0.73 -19.14 -8.45
C ALA A 136 -0.39 -20.12 -8.05
N ILE A 137 -1.63 -19.63 -7.94
CA ILE A 137 -2.74 -20.43 -7.40
C ILE A 137 -3.09 -21.61 -8.32
N SER A 138 -3.00 -22.82 -7.75
CA SER A 138 -3.37 -24.09 -8.37
C SER A 138 -4.22 -24.95 -7.42
N GLU A 139 -4.63 -26.13 -7.87
CA GLU A 139 -5.22 -27.15 -7.00
C GLU A 139 -4.25 -27.53 -5.88
N VAL A 140 -4.79 -27.86 -4.70
CA VAL A 140 -4.01 -28.14 -3.49
C VAL A 140 -4.34 -29.51 -2.90
N ASP A 141 -3.32 -30.31 -2.60
CA ASP A 141 -3.46 -31.62 -1.95
C ASP A 141 -2.94 -31.65 -0.49
N GLU A 142 -2.38 -30.51 -0.05
CA GLU A 142 -1.84 -30.28 1.28
C GLU A 142 -2.02 -28.81 1.70
N ASP A 143 -1.79 -28.56 2.99
CA ASP A 143 -1.87 -27.22 3.55
C ASP A 143 -0.87 -26.29 2.83
N THR A 144 -1.38 -25.17 2.32
CA THR A 144 -0.61 -24.29 1.43
C THR A 144 -0.72 -22.84 1.89
N VAL A 145 0.41 -22.13 1.85
CA VAL A 145 0.45 -20.69 2.11
C VAL A 145 0.77 -19.95 0.81
N TYR A 146 -0.10 -19.02 0.44
CA TYR A 146 0.07 -18.11 -0.67
C TYR A 146 0.47 -16.74 -0.14
N LYS A 147 1.57 -16.18 -0.61
CA LYS A 147 2.05 -14.84 -0.23
C LYS A 147 1.71 -13.83 -1.30
N ALA A 148 1.15 -12.68 -0.91
CA ALA A 148 0.89 -11.60 -1.83
C ALA A 148 2.21 -10.97 -2.32
N LYS A 149 2.32 -10.80 -3.65
CA LYS A 149 3.39 -10.02 -4.29
C LYS A 149 2.91 -8.61 -4.56
N TRP A 150 3.74 -7.65 -4.18
CA TRP A 150 3.47 -6.22 -4.31
C TRP A 150 4.63 -5.55 -5.02
N GLU A 151 4.31 -4.51 -5.79
CA GLU A 151 5.29 -3.58 -6.36
C GLU A 151 4.82 -2.15 -6.13
N ARG A 152 5.74 -1.23 -5.86
CA ARG A 152 5.37 0.18 -5.62
C ARG A 152 4.70 0.76 -6.87
N THR A 153 3.54 1.37 -6.69
CA THR A 153 2.77 1.96 -7.79
C THR A 153 3.47 3.21 -8.27
N VAL A 154 4.03 3.15 -9.47
CA VAL A 154 4.52 4.34 -10.17
C VAL A 154 3.30 5.16 -10.59
N LEU A 155 3.27 6.42 -10.16
CA LEU A 155 2.21 7.35 -10.52
C LEU A 155 2.48 7.93 -11.90
N THR A 156 1.40 8.22 -12.64
CA THR A 156 1.49 9.04 -13.85
C THR A 156 1.75 10.51 -13.46
N PRO A 157 2.29 11.35 -14.35
CA PRO A 157 2.56 12.75 -14.03
C PRO A 157 1.31 13.52 -13.54
N ASP A 158 0.14 13.27 -14.13
CA ASP A 158 -1.14 13.81 -13.68
C ASP A 158 -1.52 13.29 -12.28
N GLY A 159 -1.34 12.00 -12.00
CA GLY A 159 -1.57 11.44 -10.66
C GLY A 159 -0.63 12.01 -9.59
N ILE A 160 0.61 12.34 -9.96
CA ILE A 160 1.55 13.05 -9.07
C ILE A 160 1.06 14.46 -8.78
N TYR A 161 0.64 15.20 -9.82
CA TYR A 161 0.10 16.54 -9.67
C TYR A 161 -1.16 16.55 -8.79
N GLU A 162 -2.12 15.66 -9.04
CA GLU A 162 -3.35 15.55 -8.25
C GLU A 162 -3.04 15.25 -6.79
N LYS A 163 -2.17 14.28 -6.51
CA LYS A 163 -1.77 13.90 -5.16
C LYS A 163 -1.09 15.04 -4.39
N LEU A 164 -0.21 15.79 -5.04
CA LEU A 164 0.61 16.80 -4.38
C LEU A 164 -0.04 18.18 -4.29
N SER A 165 -0.87 18.55 -5.27
CA SER A 165 -1.46 19.90 -5.34
C SER A 165 -2.16 20.30 -4.04
N ALA A 166 -2.87 19.37 -3.38
CA ALA A 166 -3.54 19.62 -2.10
C ALA A 166 -2.58 19.91 -0.92
N SER A 167 -1.31 19.50 -1.03
CA SER A 167 -0.27 19.79 -0.03
C SER A 167 0.48 21.09 -0.31
N MET A 168 0.37 21.65 -1.53
CA MET A 168 1.14 22.80 -1.97
C MET A 168 0.58 24.12 -1.44
N VAL A 169 1.50 25.04 -1.15
CA VAL A 169 1.16 26.41 -0.78
C VAL A 169 2.07 27.42 -1.47
N GLU A 170 1.51 28.61 -1.71
CA GLU A 170 2.24 29.81 -2.06
C GLU A 170 2.45 30.66 -0.80
N ILE A 171 3.61 31.33 -0.70
CA ILE A 171 4.01 32.10 0.48
C ILE A 171 4.27 33.54 0.07
N HIS A 172 3.56 34.47 0.70
CA HIS A 172 3.73 35.91 0.54
C HIS A 172 4.34 36.46 1.83
N THR A 173 5.52 37.10 1.74
CA THR A 173 6.21 37.63 2.93
C THR A 173 6.20 39.14 2.98
N PHE A 174 6.15 39.69 4.19
CA PHE A 174 6.06 41.13 4.44
C PHE A 174 7.03 41.57 5.53
N ASP A 175 7.58 42.77 5.37
CA ASP A 175 8.47 43.40 6.35
C ASP A 175 7.69 43.95 7.56
N LYS A 176 8.40 44.56 8.53
CA LYS A 176 7.80 45.16 9.73
C LYS A 176 6.80 46.30 9.44
N ASN A 177 6.85 46.90 8.25
CA ASN A 177 5.96 47.97 7.83
C ASN A 177 4.77 47.44 7.00
N GLY A 178 4.69 46.12 6.78
CA GLY A 178 3.69 45.50 5.92
C GLY A 178 3.99 45.62 4.42
N GLN A 179 5.22 46.01 4.03
CA GLN A 179 5.64 46.04 2.64
C GLN A 179 6.04 44.63 2.18
N GLY A 180 5.54 44.20 1.02
CA GLY A 180 5.88 42.89 0.45
C GLY A 180 7.39 42.74 0.20
N LEU A 181 7.96 41.63 0.68
CA LEU A 181 9.38 41.28 0.53
C LEU A 181 9.61 40.32 -0.63
N GLY A 182 8.75 39.31 -0.77
CA GLY A 182 8.93 38.27 -1.78
C GLY A 182 7.79 37.26 -1.85
N LEU A 183 7.93 36.38 -2.82
CA LEU A 183 7.05 35.26 -3.10
C LEU A 183 7.86 33.96 -3.13
N GLY A 184 7.31 32.89 -2.59
CA GLY A 184 7.90 31.57 -2.62
C GLY A 184 6.84 30.47 -2.60
N SER A 185 7.31 29.22 -2.59
CA SER A 185 6.48 28.04 -2.45
C SER A 185 6.76 27.33 -1.13
N GLY A 186 5.85 26.47 -0.72
CA GLY A 186 6.02 25.54 0.38
C GLY A 186 5.09 24.36 0.22
N PHE A 187 5.12 23.45 1.18
CA PHE A 187 4.16 22.37 1.27
C PHE A 187 3.91 21.95 2.71
N PHE A 188 2.69 21.49 2.97
CA PHE A 188 2.33 20.94 4.28
C PHE A 188 3.07 19.63 4.55
N ILE A 189 3.64 19.50 5.75
CA ILE A 189 4.35 18.30 6.21
C ILE A 189 3.58 17.53 7.30
N ASP A 190 2.44 18.07 7.76
CA ASP A 190 1.51 17.41 8.66
C ASP A 190 0.06 17.87 8.43
N GLU A 191 -0.88 17.29 9.17
CA GLU A 191 -2.32 17.65 9.13
C GLU A 191 -2.69 18.87 9.98
N ASN A 192 -1.72 19.44 10.70
CA ASN A 192 -1.90 20.52 11.65
C ASN A 192 -1.45 21.88 11.08
N GLY A 193 -1.29 22.01 9.76
CA GLY A 193 -0.91 23.26 9.11
C GLY A 193 0.56 23.65 9.25
N THR A 194 1.47 22.69 9.47
CA THR A 194 2.91 22.94 9.44
C THR A 194 3.43 22.89 7.99
N VAL A 195 4.16 23.92 7.57
CA VAL A 195 4.68 24.08 6.21
C VAL A 195 6.20 24.06 6.22
N LEU A 196 6.79 23.34 5.26
CA LEU A 196 8.22 23.42 4.94
C LEU A 196 8.44 24.32 3.73
N THR A 197 9.45 25.18 3.81
CA THR A 197 9.91 26.06 2.73
C THR A 197 11.41 26.34 2.89
N ASN A 198 11.99 27.19 2.04
CA ASN A 198 13.36 27.64 2.20
C ASN A 198 13.49 28.75 3.25
N PHE A 199 14.67 28.85 3.86
CA PHE A 199 14.99 29.97 4.76
C PHE A 199 14.96 31.31 4.02
N HIS A 200 15.57 31.40 2.83
CA HIS A 200 15.64 32.66 2.09
C HIS A 200 14.27 33.21 1.64
N VAL A 201 13.25 32.36 1.55
CA VAL A 201 11.85 32.80 1.29
C VAL A 201 11.31 33.60 2.47
N MET A 202 11.70 33.21 3.69
CA MET A 202 11.23 33.82 4.93
C MET A 202 12.17 34.91 5.46
N GLU A 203 13.44 34.96 5.05
CA GLU A 203 14.46 35.88 5.60
C GLU A 203 13.95 37.34 5.66
N GLY A 204 13.95 37.92 6.87
CA GLY A 204 13.48 39.29 7.13
C GLY A 204 11.96 39.46 7.23
N ALA A 205 11.17 38.41 7.01
CA ALA A 205 9.72 38.46 7.11
C ALA A 205 9.25 38.67 8.55
N CYS A 206 8.50 39.73 8.79
CA CYS A 206 7.84 40.00 10.07
C CYS A 206 6.38 39.53 10.10
N SER A 207 5.82 39.21 8.94
CA SER A 207 4.57 38.47 8.77
C SER A 207 4.59 37.75 7.42
N ALA A 208 3.83 36.66 7.30
CA ALA A 208 3.69 35.93 6.05
C ALA A 208 2.28 35.36 5.91
N GLU A 209 1.79 35.32 4.68
CA GLU A 209 0.53 34.69 4.30
C GLU A 209 0.81 33.43 3.47
N ILE A 210 0.16 32.34 3.87
CA ILE A 210 0.14 31.05 3.19
C ILE A 210 -1.16 30.96 2.40
N ILE A 211 -1.05 30.69 1.10
CA ILE A 211 -2.17 30.55 0.18
C ILE A 211 -2.19 29.10 -0.32
N THR A 212 -3.24 28.36 -0.03
CA THR A 212 -3.36 26.95 -0.47
C THR A 212 -3.72 26.86 -1.96
N TYR A 213 -3.58 25.67 -2.52
CA TYR A 213 -4.05 25.38 -3.88
C TYR A 213 -5.55 25.66 -4.12
N HIS A 214 -6.36 25.73 -3.06
CA HIS A 214 -7.77 26.06 -3.12
C HIS A 214 -8.07 27.53 -2.74
N ASP A 215 -7.07 28.41 -2.83
CA ASP A 215 -7.14 29.84 -2.52
C ASP A 215 -7.51 30.16 -1.06
N GLU A 216 -7.34 29.20 -0.14
CA GLU A 216 -7.51 29.45 1.29
C GLU A 216 -6.27 30.18 1.83
N ARG A 217 -6.50 31.20 2.67
CA ARG A 217 -5.43 32.06 3.17
C ARG A 217 -5.27 31.91 4.68
N PHE A 218 -4.04 31.69 5.10
CA PHE A 218 -3.67 31.54 6.51
C PHE A 218 -2.47 32.42 6.83
N GLN A 219 -2.47 33.02 8.02
CA GLN A 219 -1.29 33.72 8.50
C GLN A 219 -0.31 32.72 9.10
N VAL A 220 0.99 32.97 8.93
CA VAL A 220 2.03 32.27 9.68
C VAL A 220 1.98 32.73 11.13
N SER A 221 1.68 31.80 12.04
CA SER A 221 1.55 32.05 13.47
C SER A 221 2.89 31.92 14.21
N ALA A 222 3.82 31.11 13.70
CA ALA A 222 5.17 30.99 14.26
C ALA A 222 6.17 30.37 13.27
N ILE A 223 7.46 30.53 13.60
CA ILE A 223 8.56 29.76 13.01
C ILE A 223 8.89 28.61 13.96
N GLU A 224 8.70 27.36 13.55
CA GLU A 224 8.96 26.19 14.41
C GLU A 224 10.43 25.76 14.42
N GLY A 225 11.19 26.12 13.38
CA GLY A 225 12.61 25.82 13.27
C GLY A 225 13.15 26.30 11.93
N PHE A 226 14.43 26.66 11.87
CA PHE A 226 15.07 27.09 10.63
C PHE A 226 16.58 26.88 10.68
N SER A 227 17.21 26.85 9.51
CA SER A 227 18.65 26.91 9.36
C SER A 227 18.99 27.71 8.12
N LYS A 228 19.80 28.76 8.32
CA LYS A 228 20.29 29.61 7.23
C LYS A 228 21.26 28.84 6.33
N ASP A 229 22.13 28.02 6.93
CA ASP A 229 23.16 27.28 6.19
C ASP A 229 22.55 26.18 5.32
N ILE A 230 21.53 25.47 5.84
CA ILE A 230 20.80 24.42 5.12
C ILE A 230 19.76 25.01 4.15
N ASP A 231 19.42 26.29 4.31
CA ASP A 231 18.36 26.99 3.58
C ASP A 231 16.96 26.36 3.75
N LEU A 232 16.61 25.93 4.96
CA LEU A 232 15.28 25.40 5.29
C LEU A 232 14.62 26.17 6.43
N CYS A 233 13.30 26.33 6.33
CA CYS A 233 12.46 26.96 7.35
C CYS A 233 11.14 26.19 7.50
N VAL A 234 10.78 25.88 8.74
CA VAL A 234 9.53 25.22 9.11
C VAL A 234 8.64 26.25 9.79
N VAL A 235 7.47 26.48 9.21
CA VAL A 235 6.54 27.53 9.66
C VAL A 235 5.21 26.92 10.05
N LYS A 236 4.55 27.53 11.04
CA LYS A 236 3.24 27.12 11.53
C LYS A 236 2.15 28.07 11.05
N THR A 237 0.99 27.51 10.72
CA THR A 237 -0.23 28.25 10.41
C THR A 237 -1.37 27.77 11.28
N ASP A 238 -2.51 28.47 11.21
CA ASP A 238 -3.76 28.04 11.85
C ASP A 238 -4.60 27.12 10.94
N ALA A 239 -4.06 26.67 9.81
CA ALA A 239 -4.71 25.67 8.96
C ALA A 239 -4.82 24.33 9.70
N GLY A 240 -5.94 23.63 9.53
CA GLY A 240 -6.16 22.31 10.12
C GLY A 240 -6.76 21.34 9.12
N LYS A 241 -6.50 20.04 9.31
CA LYS A 241 -6.86 18.96 8.36
C LYS A 241 -6.19 19.14 7.00
N THR A 242 -4.96 19.63 7.00
CA THR A 242 -4.16 19.80 5.79
C THR A 242 -3.71 18.45 5.23
N VAL A 243 -3.50 18.39 3.92
CA VAL A 243 -2.98 17.17 3.29
C VAL A 243 -1.46 17.23 3.36
N ALA A 244 -0.84 16.38 4.17
CA ALA A 244 0.62 16.32 4.28
C ALA A 244 1.25 15.66 3.05
N ALA A 245 2.34 16.25 2.53
CA ALA A 245 3.15 15.60 1.51
C ALA A 245 3.93 14.43 2.14
N ALA A 246 3.93 13.27 1.47
CA ALA A 246 4.70 12.12 1.93
C ALA A 246 6.20 12.40 1.77
N LEU A 247 6.98 12.28 2.84
CA LEU A 247 8.43 12.46 2.80
C LEU A 247 9.13 11.13 2.50
N PHE A 248 10.14 11.15 1.64
CA PHE A 248 10.95 9.98 1.33
C PHE A 248 12.10 9.83 2.33
N ASP A 249 12.24 8.63 2.92
CA ASP A 249 13.28 8.30 3.90
C ASP A 249 14.43 7.46 3.31
N GLY A 250 14.31 7.04 2.05
CA GLY A 250 15.29 6.21 1.36
C GLY A 250 16.40 7.00 0.67
N ASP A 251 17.17 6.28 -0.16
CA ASP A 251 18.25 6.85 -0.95
C ASP A 251 17.80 7.19 -2.36
N VAL A 252 18.00 8.44 -2.75
CA VAL A 252 17.76 8.95 -4.11
C VAL A 252 18.83 8.38 -5.05
N LYS A 253 18.45 8.06 -6.29
CA LYS A 253 19.39 7.54 -7.29
C LYS A 253 19.48 8.45 -8.51
N THR A 254 20.70 8.63 -9.00
CA THR A 254 20.94 9.31 -10.28
C THR A 254 20.21 8.58 -11.41
N GLY A 255 19.53 9.35 -12.26
CA GLY A 255 18.72 8.86 -13.37
C GLY A 255 17.25 8.61 -13.03
N GLU A 256 16.83 8.76 -11.77
CA GLU A 256 15.41 8.68 -11.40
C GLU A 256 14.63 9.86 -11.97
N SER A 257 13.41 9.59 -12.46
CA SER A 257 12.46 10.63 -12.85
C SER A 257 12.00 11.41 -11.63
N VAL A 258 11.97 12.73 -11.77
CA VAL A 258 11.54 13.65 -10.73
C VAL A 258 10.56 14.67 -11.27
N TYR A 259 9.74 15.20 -10.38
CA TYR A 259 8.76 16.22 -10.68
C TYR A 259 8.85 17.32 -9.62
N THR A 260 8.50 18.53 -10.01
CA THR A 260 8.41 19.68 -9.11
C THR A 260 7.13 20.43 -9.36
N ILE A 261 6.56 20.96 -8.28
CA ILE A 261 5.40 21.85 -8.31
C ILE A 261 5.76 23.13 -7.57
N GLY A 262 5.45 24.27 -8.15
CA GLY A 262 5.66 25.56 -7.49
C GLY A 262 4.75 26.65 -8.04
N SER A 263 4.75 27.81 -7.39
CA SER A 263 4.10 29.02 -7.88
C SER A 263 5.13 29.88 -8.63
N SER A 264 5.33 29.57 -9.92
CA SER A 264 6.21 30.39 -10.76
C SER A 264 5.54 31.75 -11.02
N ILE A 265 6.04 32.83 -10.39
CA ILE A 265 5.59 34.21 -10.63
C ILE A 265 4.07 34.39 -10.38
N GLY A 266 3.53 33.80 -9.31
CA GLY A 266 2.09 33.86 -9.00
C GLY A 266 1.19 33.01 -9.90
N LEU A 267 1.78 32.17 -10.76
CA LEU A 267 1.09 31.09 -11.46
C LEU A 267 1.17 29.82 -10.61
N THR A 268 0.31 29.75 -9.58
CA THR A 268 0.21 28.61 -8.68
C THR A 268 -0.01 27.32 -9.48
N GLY A 269 0.75 26.26 -9.17
CA GLY A 269 0.59 24.95 -9.82
C GLY A 269 1.43 24.74 -11.07
N THR A 270 2.51 25.50 -11.28
CA THR A 270 3.46 25.22 -12.35
C THR A 270 4.13 23.87 -12.10
N PHE A 271 3.80 22.89 -12.94
CA PHE A 271 4.27 21.52 -12.88
C PHE A 271 5.40 21.31 -13.88
N SER A 272 6.50 20.69 -13.48
CA SER A 272 7.65 20.41 -14.35
C SER A 272 8.28 19.06 -14.02
N ASP A 273 8.80 18.39 -15.04
CA ASP A 273 9.47 17.09 -14.93
C ASP A 273 10.94 17.16 -15.32
N GLY A 274 11.69 16.15 -14.89
CA GLY A 274 13.10 15.97 -15.24
C GLY A 274 13.66 14.69 -14.63
N ILE A 275 14.98 14.66 -14.46
CA ILE A 275 15.69 13.56 -13.80
C ILE A 275 16.61 14.07 -12.69
N VAL A 276 16.99 13.16 -11.79
CA VAL A 276 18.13 13.34 -10.90
C VAL A 276 19.42 13.26 -11.73
N SER A 277 20.10 14.39 -11.93
CA SER A 277 21.43 14.43 -12.56
C SER A 277 22.51 13.93 -11.62
N THR A 278 22.42 14.26 -10.34
CA THR A 278 23.33 13.78 -9.29
C THR A 278 22.57 13.70 -7.98
N ALA A 279 22.46 12.49 -7.42
CA ALA A 279 21.65 12.24 -6.23
C ALA A 279 22.17 12.90 -4.95
N SER A 280 23.48 13.12 -4.85
CA SER A 280 24.11 13.71 -3.67
C SER A 280 25.31 14.56 -4.08
N ARG A 281 25.22 15.85 -3.78
CA ARG A 281 26.32 16.81 -3.82
C ARG A 281 26.40 17.46 -2.46
N VAL A 282 27.49 17.23 -1.75
CA VAL A 282 27.72 17.84 -0.44
C VAL A 282 28.53 19.11 -0.63
N ASP A 283 27.99 20.23 -0.16
CA ASP A 283 28.69 21.52 -0.06
C ASP A 283 28.36 22.14 1.30
N ASN A 284 29.38 22.65 2.00
CA ASN A 284 29.26 23.20 3.36
C ASN A 284 28.42 22.34 4.34
N ASP A 285 28.64 21.02 4.34
CA ASP A 285 27.90 20.03 5.15
C ASP A 285 26.38 19.91 4.86
N VAL A 286 25.92 20.48 3.75
CA VAL A 286 24.55 20.37 3.25
C VAL A 286 24.51 19.45 2.02
N GLU A 287 23.61 18.47 2.03
CA GLU A 287 23.38 17.60 0.88
C GLU A 287 22.35 18.20 -0.09
N TYR A 288 22.78 18.38 -1.34
CA TYR A 288 21.95 18.82 -2.45
C TYR A 288 21.71 17.70 -3.47
N ILE A 289 20.52 17.72 -4.07
CA ILE A 289 20.15 16.92 -5.22
C ILE A 289 20.21 17.82 -6.46
N GLN A 290 21.03 17.45 -7.45
CA GLN A 290 21.06 18.14 -8.73
C GLN A 290 20.04 17.51 -9.67
N ILE A 291 19.21 18.34 -10.31
CA ILE A 291 18.15 17.93 -11.22
C ILE A 291 18.20 18.66 -12.55
N THR A 292 17.55 18.08 -13.56
CA THR A 292 17.31 18.76 -14.85
C THR A 292 15.94 19.43 -14.91
N ALA A 293 15.02 19.12 -14.01
CA ALA A 293 13.67 19.66 -14.02
C ALA A 293 13.74 21.20 -13.96
N PRO A 294 13.09 21.93 -14.90
CA PRO A 294 13.11 23.38 -14.88
C PRO A 294 12.59 23.95 -13.56
N ILE A 295 13.36 24.86 -12.96
CA ILE A 295 12.91 25.68 -11.84
C ILE A 295 13.07 27.15 -12.23
N SER A 296 12.14 27.98 -11.76
CA SER A 296 12.17 29.43 -11.96
C SER A 296 11.87 30.15 -10.65
N LYS A 297 11.93 31.49 -10.66
CA LYS A 297 11.60 32.29 -9.49
C LYS A 297 10.18 31.97 -9.01
N GLY A 298 10.05 31.73 -7.71
CA GLY A 298 8.80 31.34 -7.06
C GLY A 298 8.66 29.84 -6.80
N ASN A 299 9.44 28.98 -7.46
CA ASN A 299 9.47 27.53 -7.15
C ASN A 299 10.30 27.20 -5.90
N SER A 300 11.14 28.12 -5.42
CA SER A 300 11.94 27.95 -4.20
C SER A 300 11.03 27.65 -3.00
N GLY A 301 11.36 26.61 -2.27
CA GLY A 301 10.60 26.07 -1.14
C GLY A 301 9.55 25.02 -1.53
N GLY A 302 9.26 24.87 -2.83
CA GLY A 302 8.39 23.81 -3.34
C GLY A 302 9.06 22.42 -3.27
N PRO A 303 8.28 21.33 -3.29
CA PRO A 303 8.80 19.98 -3.21
C PRO A 303 9.38 19.53 -4.55
N LEU A 304 10.51 18.83 -4.47
CA LEU A 304 11.00 17.92 -5.49
C LEU A 304 10.54 16.51 -5.11
N VAL A 305 9.83 15.84 -6.01
CA VAL A 305 9.25 14.50 -5.75
C VAL A 305 9.75 13.43 -6.69
N ASN A 306 9.74 12.19 -6.23
CA ASN A 306 9.99 11.01 -7.04
C ASN A 306 8.71 10.55 -7.79
N ARG A 307 8.84 9.52 -8.62
CA ARG A 307 7.75 8.89 -9.40
C ARG A 307 6.64 8.22 -8.56
N TYR A 308 6.76 8.22 -7.24
CA TYR A 308 5.76 7.70 -6.28
C TYR A 308 5.01 8.84 -5.56
N GLY A 309 5.34 10.10 -5.89
CA GLY A 309 4.77 11.29 -5.26
C GLY A 309 5.26 11.50 -3.83
N GLU A 310 6.49 11.09 -3.53
CA GLU A 310 7.15 11.35 -2.24
C GLU A 310 8.21 12.43 -2.42
N VAL A 311 8.30 13.35 -1.47
CA VAL A 311 9.27 14.45 -1.44
C VAL A 311 10.65 13.90 -1.14
N ILE A 312 11.56 14.12 -2.10
CA ILE A 312 12.97 13.77 -1.98
C ILE A 312 13.85 15.00 -1.69
N GLY A 313 13.33 16.21 -1.93
CA GLY A 313 14.04 17.45 -1.62
C GLY A 313 13.16 18.70 -1.70
N VAL A 314 13.75 19.84 -1.38
CA VAL A 314 13.12 21.16 -1.42
C VAL A 314 13.87 22.02 -2.44
N ASN A 315 13.21 22.45 -3.51
CA ASN A 315 13.86 23.25 -4.56
C ASN A 315 14.42 24.55 -3.97
N THR A 316 15.65 24.93 -4.31
CA THR A 316 16.29 26.12 -3.74
C THR A 316 16.81 27.07 -4.81
N PHE A 317 17.84 26.70 -5.58
CA PHE A 317 18.53 27.60 -6.51
C PHE A 317 18.87 26.94 -7.85
N GLN A 318 19.08 27.80 -8.84
CA GLN A 318 19.62 27.46 -10.15
C GLN A 318 21.01 28.07 -10.30
N TYR A 319 21.94 27.32 -10.89
CA TYR A 319 23.24 27.85 -11.29
C TYR A 319 23.14 28.46 -12.69
N THR A 320 23.25 29.78 -12.78
CA THR A 320 22.91 30.56 -13.99
C THR A 320 23.94 30.48 -15.12
N ASP A 321 25.19 30.11 -14.81
CA ASP A 321 26.27 30.03 -15.81
C ASP A 321 26.29 28.69 -16.56
N GLY A 322 25.29 27.82 -16.32
CA GLY A 322 25.10 26.58 -17.05
C GLY A 322 23.62 26.28 -17.29
N GLN A 323 23.34 25.42 -18.26
CA GLN A 323 21.96 25.01 -18.57
C GLN A 323 21.57 23.78 -17.76
N ASN A 324 20.32 23.76 -17.26
CA ASN A 324 19.74 22.64 -16.51
C ASN A 324 20.57 22.23 -15.27
N LEU A 325 21.16 23.23 -14.60
CA LEU A 325 21.84 23.07 -13.32
C LEU A 325 20.94 23.62 -12.22
N ASN A 326 20.00 22.78 -11.79
CA ASN A 326 19.00 23.11 -10.78
C ASN A 326 19.24 22.25 -9.54
N PHE A 327 18.98 22.80 -8.36
CA PHE A 327 19.33 22.17 -7.09
C PHE A 327 18.16 22.20 -6.11
N ALA A 328 18.02 21.10 -5.38
CA ALA A 328 17.14 20.95 -4.24
C ALA A 328 17.94 20.55 -3.01
N VAL A 329 17.59 21.08 -1.84
CA VAL A 329 18.11 20.59 -0.56
C VAL A 329 17.52 19.20 -0.32
N SER A 330 18.35 18.20 -0.01
CA SER A 330 17.91 16.83 0.30
C SER A 330 16.90 16.86 1.45
N ILE A 331 15.80 16.13 1.35
CA ILE A 331 14.78 16.11 2.42
C ILE A 331 15.35 15.57 3.74
N LYS A 332 16.44 14.79 3.69
CA LYS A 332 17.15 14.29 4.88
C LYS A 332 17.73 15.42 5.74
N GLU A 333 18.03 16.57 5.15
CA GLU A 333 18.52 17.75 5.86
C GLU A 333 17.50 18.31 6.86
N LEU A 334 16.21 18.04 6.66
CA LEU A 334 15.14 18.43 7.60
C LEU A 334 15.39 17.88 9.01
N ALA A 335 16.02 16.70 9.13
CA ALA A 335 16.32 16.09 10.42
C ALA A 335 17.38 16.86 11.23
N LYS A 336 18.17 17.74 10.58
CA LYS A 336 19.16 18.60 11.23
C LYS A 336 18.56 19.91 11.77
N ILE A 337 17.30 20.22 11.43
CA ILE A 337 16.62 21.44 11.88
C ILE A 337 16.13 21.23 13.32
N ASP A 338 16.62 22.05 14.25
CA ASP A 338 16.08 22.07 15.61
C ASP A 338 14.68 22.68 15.60
N ARG A 339 13.70 21.87 16.04
CA ARG A 339 12.28 22.23 16.14
C ARG A 339 11.78 22.26 17.58
N SER A 340 12.69 22.24 18.56
CA SER A 340 12.34 22.22 19.99
C SER A 340 11.90 23.58 20.52
N VAL A 341 12.23 24.67 19.81
CA VAL A 341 11.90 26.04 20.20
C VAL A 341 11.21 26.74 19.03
N SER A 342 9.98 27.19 19.27
CA SER A 342 9.26 28.04 18.33
C SER A 342 9.58 29.52 18.55
N THR A 343 9.72 30.27 17.46
CA THR A 343 10.03 31.71 17.44
C THR A 343 8.86 32.49 16.84
N ASP A 344 8.51 33.62 17.45
CA ASP A 344 7.55 34.57 16.89
C ASP A 344 8.08 35.15 15.57
N ILE A 345 7.22 35.20 14.54
CA ILE A 345 7.63 35.63 13.20
C ILE A 345 8.16 37.07 13.16
N LYS A 346 7.66 37.98 13.99
CA LYS A 346 8.18 39.36 14.02
C LYS A 346 9.60 39.38 14.53
N LYS A 347 9.87 38.67 15.63
CA LYS A 347 11.22 38.53 16.17
C LYS A 347 12.16 37.87 15.15
N PHE A 348 11.71 36.81 14.49
CA PHE A 348 12.47 36.16 13.43
C PHE A 348 12.85 37.15 12.30
N GLY A 349 11.89 37.95 11.82
CA GLY A 349 12.14 38.95 10.78
C GLY A 349 13.11 40.05 11.23
N GLU A 350 13.04 40.48 12.48
CA GLU A 350 14.00 41.44 13.07
C GLU A 350 15.42 40.87 13.19
N ASP A 351 15.54 39.60 13.61
CA ASP A 351 16.81 38.91 13.83
C ASP A 351 17.50 38.52 12.50
N THR A 352 16.72 38.22 11.46
CA THR A 352 17.22 37.76 10.15
C THR A 352 17.24 38.83 9.07
N GLY A 353 16.47 39.91 9.25
CA GLY A 353 16.44 41.03 8.33
C GLY A 353 17.80 41.74 8.29
N LYS A 354 18.28 42.08 7.08
CA LYS A 354 19.45 42.95 6.93
C LYS A 354 19.15 44.26 7.64
N GLY A 355 19.82 44.50 8.77
CA GLY A 355 19.52 45.62 9.67
C GLY A 355 19.33 46.93 8.91
N SER A 356 18.28 47.67 9.27
CA SER A 356 18.12 49.06 8.87
C SER A 356 19.25 49.90 9.50
N GLY A 357 20.42 49.92 8.85
CA GLY A 357 21.63 50.51 9.37
C GLY A 357 22.70 50.66 8.28
N THR A 358 22.69 51.84 7.65
CA THR A 358 23.75 52.41 6.79
C THR A 358 24.06 51.73 5.45
N GLY A 359 23.60 52.38 4.36
CA GLY A 359 24.50 52.66 3.24
C GLY A 359 24.53 51.69 2.05
N ALA A 360 23.39 51.45 1.40
CA ALA A 360 23.39 51.29 -0.05
C ALA A 360 22.24 52.12 -0.61
N LYS A 361 22.55 53.32 -1.13
CA LYS A 361 21.62 54.03 -2.01
C LYS A 361 21.46 53.16 -3.26
N GLY A 362 20.41 52.36 -3.31
CA GLY A 362 19.89 51.87 -4.57
C GLY A 362 19.46 53.08 -5.38
N THR A 363 20.23 53.43 -6.41
CA THR A 363 19.84 54.45 -7.37
C THR A 363 18.60 53.96 -8.08
N VAL A 364 17.46 54.58 -7.80
CA VAL A 364 16.26 54.45 -8.64
C VAL A 364 16.63 55.00 -10.01
N VAL A 365 16.78 54.13 -11.01
CA VAL A 365 16.80 54.53 -12.40
C VAL A 365 15.35 54.48 -12.88
N GLN A 366 14.82 55.64 -13.26
CA GLN A 366 13.48 55.81 -13.82
C GLN A 366 13.28 54.98 -15.10
N THR A 367 12.24 54.14 -15.06
CA THR A 367 11.20 53.86 -16.08
C THR A 367 11.58 53.88 -17.56
N GLY A 368 11.54 52.70 -18.19
CA GLY A 368 10.97 52.52 -19.52
C GLY A 368 9.54 51.99 -19.38
N ASP A 369 8.63 52.42 -20.26
CA ASP A 369 7.23 52.00 -20.28
C ASP A 369 7.09 50.48 -20.41
N GLU A 370 6.04 49.93 -19.79
CA GLU A 370 5.72 48.51 -19.58
C GLU A 370 6.27 47.92 -18.27
N GLY A 371 5.45 48.00 -17.22
CA GLY A 371 5.79 47.67 -15.84
C GLY A 371 6.03 46.19 -15.56
N GLU A 372 7.28 45.77 -15.70
CA GLU A 372 7.81 44.53 -15.11
C GLU A 372 8.86 44.86 -14.03
N PHE A 373 8.56 44.53 -12.77
CA PHE A 373 9.52 44.67 -11.67
C PHE A 373 10.47 43.48 -11.65
N VAL A 374 11.67 43.63 -12.22
CA VAL A 374 12.72 42.61 -12.15
C VAL A 374 13.56 42.84 -10.88
N TYR A 375 13.30 42.08 -9.81
CA TYR A 375 14.23 41.97 -8.68
C TYR A 375 15.37 41.01 -9.04
N GLN A 376 16.57 41.55 -9.26
CA GLN A 376 17.78 40.79 -9.54
C GLN A 376 18.57 40.59 -8.23
N PHE A 377 18.40 39.44 -7.59
CA PHE A 377 19.32 39.00 -6.54
C PHE A 377 20.55 38.38 -7.22
N ALA A 378 21.65 39.13 -7.25
CA ALA A 378 22.96 38.54 -7.53
C ALA A 378 23.43 37.81 -6.28
N ALA A 379 23.51 36.48 -6.32
CA ALA A 379 24.33 35.73 -5.39
C ALA A 379 25.79 36.07 -5.70
N TYR A 380 26.42 36.91 -4.88
CA TYR A 380 27.86 37.11 -4.91
C TYR A 380 28.52 35.94 -4.21
N ILE A 381 29.18 35.07 -4.97
CA ILE A 381 30.25 34.22 -4.45
C ILE A 381 31.53 35.05 -4.57
N GLU A 382 32.02 35.60 -3.46
CA GLU A 382 33.39 36.13 -3.40
C GLU A 382 34.37 34.95 -3.50
N GLN A 383 34.99 34.77 -4.65
CA GLN A 383 36.29 34.10 -4.71
C GLN A 383 37.34 35.13 -4.30
N GLU A 384 37.95 34.95 -3.13
CA GLU A 384 39.18 35.66 -2.82
C GLU A 384 40.27 35.29 -3.84
N PRO A 385 40.98 36.25 -4.43
CA PRO A 385 42.11 35.95 -5.29
C PRO A 385 43.27 35.43 -4.43
N ASN A 386 43.73 34.21 -4.74
CA ASN A 386 45.03 33.72 -4.26
C ASN A 386 46.14 34.65 -4.73
N ASP A 387 46.78 35.35 -3.78
CA ASP A 387 48.05 36.02 -4.01
C ASP A 387 49.16 34.96 -4.22
N SER A 388 49.85 35.06 -5.35
CA SER A 388 51.15 34.42 -5.60
C SER A 388 52.10 35.42 -6.23
#